data_AF-A0A933QX53-F1
#
_entry.id   AF-A0A933QX53-F1
#
_cell.length_a   1.000
_cell.length_b   1.000
_cell.length_c   1.000
_cell.angle_alpha   90.00
_cell.angle_beta   90.00
_cell.angle_gamma   90.00
#
_symmetry.space_group_name_H-M   'P 1'
#
loop_
_entity.id
_entity.type
_entity.pdbx_description
1 polymer ?
#
loop_
_entity_poly.entity_id
_entity_poly.type
_entity_poly.pdbx_seq_one_letter_code
_entity_poly.pdbx_strand_id
1 'polypeptide(L)' 'MPRLQALLGALAVWILAMIGAAGVAYWLQLSFQNVILLIVAVAVLSFIGAFVPIVRLFNRTK' A
#
# COMPACT_ATOMS: atom_id res chain seq x y z
N MET A 1 -1.25 -3.10 23.42
CA MET A 1 -1.68 -3.58 22.09
C MET A 1 -1.10 -2.74 20.92
N PRO A 2 0.21 -2.40 20.89
CA PRO A 2 0.78 -1.53 19.83
C PRO A 2 0.92 -2.22 18.46
N ARG A 3 1.01 -3.55 18.43
CA ARG A 3 1.14 -4.35 17.21
C ARG A 3 -0.10 -4.26 16.30
N LEU A 4 -1.29 -4.23 16.91
CA LEU A 4 -2.55 -4.11 16.17
C LEU A 4 -2.71 -2.71 15.57
N GLN A 5 -2.32 -1.66 16.31
CA GLN A 5 -2.30 -0.28 15.81
C GLN A 5 -1.33 -0.12 14.63
N ALA A 6 -0.15 -0.73 14.70
CA ALA A 6 0.80 -0.70 13.58
C ALA A 6 0.20 -1.38 12.33
N LEU A 7 -0.41 -2.56 12.48
CA LEU A 7 -1.08 -3.28 11.38
C LEU A 7 -2.21 -2.46 10.76
N LEU A 8 -3.07 -1.86 11.57
CA LEU A 8 -4.15 -0.99 11.11
C LEU A 8 -3.60 0.28 10.43
N GLY A 9 -2.50 0.84 10.94
CA GLY A 9 -1.82 1.97 10.32
C GLY A 9 -1.25 1.64 8.94
N ALA A 10 -0.56 0.50 8.78
CA ALA A 10 -0.09 0.06 7.47
C ALA A 10 -1.23 -0.23 6.50
N LEU A 11 -2.33 -0.81 6.98
CA LEU A 11 -3.51 -1.05 6.17
C LEU A 11 -4.12 0.28 5.68
N ALA A 12 -4.24 1.28 6.56
CA ALA A 12 -4.74 2.59 6.20
C ALA A 12 -3.86 3.27 5.15
N VAL A 13 -2.53 3.24 5.33
CA VAL A 13 -1.57 3.80 4.36
C VAL A 13 -1.64 3.07 3.01
N TRP A 14 -1.78 1.74 3.03
CA TRP A 14 -1.92 0.94 1.82
C TRP A 14 -3.18 1.29 1.03
N ILE A 15 -4.33 1.44 1.71
CA ILE A 15 -5.59 1.87 1.10
C ILE A 15 -5.45 3.29 0.52
N LEU A 16 -4.82 4.21 1.26
CA LEU A 16 -4.62 5.58 0.80
C LEU A 16 -3.78 5.63 -0.50
N ALA A 17 -2.74 4.80 -0.58
CA ALA A 17 -1.91 4.68 -1.78
C ALA A 17 -2.68 4.15 -3.00
N MET A 18 -3.59 3.19 -2.79
CA MET A 18 -4.49 2.67 -3.84
C MET A 18 -5.45 3.72 -4.36
N ILE A 19 -6.06 4.50 -3.46
CA ILE A 19 -6.95 5.60 -3.85
C ILE A 19 -6.17 6.67 -4.61
N GLY A 20 -4.96 7.02 -4.15
CA GLY A 20 -4.07 7.94 -4.84
C GLY A 20 -3.70 7.47 -6.26
N ALA A 21 -3.37 6.19 -6.42
CA ALA A 21 -3.07 5.62 -7.74
C ALA A 21 -4.27 5.68 -8.68
N ALA A 22 -5.48 5.37 -8.19
CA ALA A 22 -6.70 5.49 -8.98
C ALA A 22 -7.00 6.94 -9.38
N GLY A 23 -6.79 7.91 -8.47
CA GLY A 23 -6.94 9.34 -8.74
C GLY A 23 -5.96 9.84 -9.81
N VAL A 24 -4.69 9.44 -9.71
CA VAL A 24 -3.66 9.77 -10.72
C VAL A 24 -3.99 9.12 -12.06
N ALA A 25 -4.46 7.87 -12.06
CA ALA A 25 -4.86 7.17 -13.27
C ALA A 25 -6.02 7.88 -13.99
N TYR A 26 -7.01 8.35 -13.23
CA TYR A 26 -8.12 9.14 -13.74
C TYR A 26 -7.65 10.48 -14.30
N TRP A 27 -6.78 11.18 -13.58
CA TRP A 27 -6.25 12.48 -14.01
C TRP A 27 -5.43 12.38 -15.31
N LEU A 28 -4.65 11.31 -15.46
CA LEU A 28 -3.84 11.05 -16.65
C LEU A 28 -4.62 10.41 -17.80
N GLN A 29 -5.92 10.13 -17.63
CA GLN A 29 -6.78 9.48 -18.62
C GLN A 29 -6.14 8.21 -19.22
N LEU A 30 -5.51 7.40 -18.37
CA LEU A 30 -4.78 6.21 -18.81
C LEU A 30 -5.74 5.18 -19.42
N SER A 31 -5.25 4.45 -20.43
CA SER A 31 -5.96 3.28 -20.96
C SER A 31 -6.15 2.24 -19.86
N PHE A 32 -7.24 1.47 -19.93
CA PHE A 32 -7.61 0.49 -18.90
C PHE A 32 -6.47 -0.46 -18.52
N GLN A 33 -5.68 -0.89 -19.50
CA GLN A 33 -4.51 -1.75 -19.27
C GLN A 33 -3.42 -1.05 -18.44
N ASN A 34 -3.14 0.22 -18.71
CA ASN A 34 -2.18 1.02 -17.95
C ASN A 34 -2.68 1.33 -16.54
N VAL A 35 -3.99 1.52 -16.36
CA VAL A 35 -4.61 1.66 -15.04
C VAL A 35 -4.38 0.42 -14.19
N ILE A 36 -4.63 -0.78 -14.73
CA ILE A 36 -4.38 -2.04 -14.02
C ILE A 36 -2.91 -2.18 -13.65
N LEU A 37 -2.00 -1.95 -14.60
CA LEU A 37 -0.55 -2.04 -14.35
C LEU A 37 -0.11 -1.06 -13.26
N LEU A 38 -0.60 0.18 -13.28
CA LEU A 38 -0.29 1.19 -12.28
C LEU A 38 -0.81 0.78 -10.89
N ILE A 39 -2.08 0.37 -10.79
CA ILE A 39 -2.68 -0.07 -9.52
C ILE A 39 -1.90 -1.26 -8.96
N VAL A 40 -1.59 -2.26 -9.78
CA VAL A 40 -0.81 -3.44 -9.35
C VAL A 40 0.59 -3.04 -8.89
N ALA A 41 1.29 -2.19 -9.65
CA ALA A 41 2.62 -1.73 -9.28
C ALA A 41 2.62 -0.97 -7.95
N VAL A 42 1.68 -0.04 -7.77
CA VAL A 42 1.54 0.71 -6.52
C VAL A 42 1.14 -0.23 -5.38
N ALA A 43 0.30 -1.24 -5.63
CA ALA A 43 -0.16 -2.19 -4.61
C ALA A 43 1.00 -2.98 -4.05
N VAL A 44 1.88 -3.49 -4.93
CA VAL A 44 3.06 -4.25 -4.54
C VAL A 44 4.07 -3.37 -3.81
N LEU A 45 4.41 -2.20 -4.36
CA LEU A 45 5.41 -1.30 -3.76
C LEU A 45 4.97 -0.79 -2.38
N SER A 46 3.72 -0.33 -2.27
CA SER A 46 3.16 0.15 -1.01
C SER A 46 2.97 -0.98 0.01
N PHE A 47 2.63 -2.19 -0.43
CA PHE A 47 2.55 -3.34 0.46
C PHE A 47 3.92 -3.66 1.08
N ILE A 48 4.97 -3.68 0.27
CA ILE A 48 6.34 -3.90 0.76
C ILE A 48 6.74 -2.78 1.71
N GLY A 49 6.54 -1.52 1.33
CA GLY A 49 6.90 -0.36 2.15
C GLY A 49 6.15 -0.30 3.50
N ALA A 50 4.87 -0.67 3.52
CA ALA A 50 4.04 -0.59 4.73
C ALA A 50 4.15 -1.84 5.62
N PHE A 51 4.22 -3.04 5.05
CA PHE A 51 4.17 -4.30 5.83
C PHE A 51 5.55 -4.86 6.20
N VAL A 52 6.62 -4.65 5.40
CA VAL A 52 7.97 -5.12 5.77
C VAL A 52 8.46 -4.55 7.11
N PRO A 53 8.29 -3.26 7.42
CA PRO A 53 8.67 -2.71 8.72
C PRO A 53 7.91 -3.37 9.88
N ILE A 54 6.63 -3.68 9.67
CA ILE A 54 5.77 -4.32 10.68
C ILE A 54 6.23 -5.75 10.96
N VAL A 55 6.52 -6.52 9.91
CA VAL A 55 7.04 -7.89 10.04
C VAL A 55 8.37 -7.87 10.80
N ARG A 56 9.27 -6.91 10.51
CA ARG A 56 10.52 -6.72 11.27
C ARG A 56 10.29 -6.35 12.73
N LEU A 57 9.30 -5.49 13.03
CA LEU A 57 8.92 -5.12 14.39
C LEU A 57 8.40 -6.33 15.19
N PHE A 58 7.63 -7.19 14.53
CA PHE A 58 7.15 -8.45 15.11
C PHE A 58 8.31 -9.43 15.38
N ASN A 59 9.28 -9.54 14.47
CA ASN A 59 10.38 -10.50 14.60
C ASN A 59 11.41 -10.10 15.67
N ARG A 60 11.57 -8.81 15.97
CA ARG A 60 12.45 -8.31 17.04
C ARG A 60 11.87 -8.44 18.46
N THR A 61 10.61 -8.81 18.58
CA THR A 61 9.91 -8.91 19.88
C THR A 61 9.62 -10.37 20.28
N LYS A 62 10.34 -11.32 19.67
CA LYS A 62 10.50 -12.71 20.10
C LYS A 62 11.89 -12.86 20.69
#